data_AF-A0A2V6D481-F1
#
_entry.id   AF-A0A2V6D481-F1
#
_cell.length_a   1.000
_cell.length_b   1.000
_cell.length_c   1.000
_cell.angle_alpha   90.00
_cell.angle_beta   90.00
_cell.angle_gamma   90.00
#
_symmetry.space_group_name_H-M   'P 1'
#
loop_
_entity.id
_entity.type
_entity.pdbx_description
1 polymer ?
#
loop_
_entity_poly.entity_id
_entity_poly.type
_entity_poly.pdbx_seq_one_letter_code
_entity_poly.pdbx_strand_id
1 'polypeptide(L)'
;ARITKARDEFKAARLSPIGFVAPAWLLNAAGERAARDAGMQYTTRIDSVLDLVTGEREPTRSLVYSTHSGWRRTVSLGWNAALSRSLEMRELARLSIHPSDFEAPKIWEQILQFIQRFARTRNATTYRDWIGRQRTNRKAA
;
A
#
# COMPACT_ATOMS: atom_id res chain seq x y z
N ALA A 1 0.78 21.99 -5.12
CA ALA A 1 -0.05 22.19 -6.34
C ALA A 1 -0.78 20.91 -6.78
N ARG A 2 -0.12 19.89 -7.37
CA ARG A 2 -0.82 18.70 -7.92
C ARG A 2 -1.53 17.81 -6.87
N ILE A 3 -0.87 17.50 -5.76
CA ILE A 3 -1.46 16.68 -4.68
C ILE A 3 -2.66 17.40 -4.05
N THR A 4 -2.51 18.70 -3.76
CA THR A 4 -3.59 19.57 -3.26
C THR A 4 -4.79 19.56 -4.21
N LYS A 5 -4.56 19.78 -5.51
CA LYS A 5 -5.62 19.78 -6.53
C LYS A 5 -6.37 18.44 -6.55
N ALA A 6 -5.65 17.31 -6.62
CA ALA A 6 -6.27 15.98 -6.62
C ALA A 6 -7.07 15.71 -5.33
N ARG A 7 -6.54 16.10 -4.17
CA ARG A 7 -7.27 16.02 -2.89
C ARG A 7 -8.57 16.80 -2.95
N ASP A 8 -8.54 18.01 -3.49
CA ASP A 8 -9.71 18.89 -3.54
C ASP A 8 -10.75 18.38 -4.56
N GLU A 9 -10.33 17.78 -5.68
CA GLU A 9 -11.20 17.06 -6.62
C GLU A 9 -11.91 15.88 -5.93
N PHE A 10 -11.18 15.05 -5.17
CA PHE A 10 -11.78 13.98 -4.37
C PHE A 10 -12.77 14.52 -3.32
N LYS A 11 -12.43 15.62 -2.64
CA LYS A 11 -13.34 16.26 -1.67
C LYS A 11 -14.62 16.79 -2.34
N ALA A 12 -14.51 17.38 -3.53
CA ALA A 12 -15.67 17.82 -4.31
C ALA A 12 -16.60 16.65 -4.67
N ALA A 13 -16.02 15.46 -4.88
CA ALA A 13 -16.74 14.20 -5.05
C ALA A 13 -17.23 13.56 -3.73
N ARG A 14 -17.21 14.28 -2.61
CA ARG A 14 -17.58 13.82 -1.25
C ARG A 14 -16.73 12.65 -0.73
N LEU A 15 -15.53 12.48 -1.26
CA LEU A 15 -14.54 11.53 -0.74
C LEU A 15 -13.64 12.23 0.28
N SER A 16 -13.07 11.46 1.19
CA SER A 16 -12.20 11.98 2.27
C SER A 16 -10.79 11.43 2.16
N PRO A 17 -10.01 11.78 1.12
CA PRO A 17 -8.65 11.25 0.98
C PRO A 17 -7.77 11.76 2.13
N ILE A 18 -7.17 10.84 2.87
CA ILE A 18 -6.20 11.16 3.93
C ILE A 18 -4.81 10.60 3.66
N GLY A 19 -4.61 9.97 2.50
CA GLY A 19 -3.36 9.33 2.15
C GLY A 19 -3.00 9.59 0.70
N PHE A 20 -1.71 9.55 0.43
CA PHE A 20 -1.17 9.75 -0.91
C PHE A 20 -0.22 8.61 -1.27
N VAL A 21 -0.41 8.00 -2.44
CA VAL A 21 0.53 7.02 -2.99
C VAL A 21 1.13 7.60 -4.25
N ALA A 22 2.45 7.78 -4.27
CA ALA A 22 3.13 8.28 -5.45
C ALA A 22 3.09 7.24 -6.57
N PRO A 23 2.94 7.67 -7.85
CA PRO A 23 3.08 6.76 -8.99
C PRO A 23 4.36 5.93 -8.89
N ALA A 24 4.24 4.62 -9.11
CA ALA A 24 5.34 3.66 -8.98
C ALA A 24 6.08 3.70 -7.63
N TRP A 25 5.46 4.22 -6.57
CA TRP A 25 6.08 4.45 -5.24
C TRP A 25 7.31 5.38 -5.27
N LEU A 26 7.46 6.18 -6.32
CA LEU A 26 8.58 7.10 -6.51
C LEU A 26 8.31 8.44 -5.82
N LEU A 27 8.39 8.45 -4.49
CA LEU A 27 8.24 9.65 -3.68
C LEU A 27 9.59 10.17 -3.21
N ASN A 28 10.00 11.34 -3.69
CA ASN A 28 11.18 12.04 -3.18
C ASN A 28 10.84 12.93 -1.97
N ALA A 29 11.84 13.52 -1.33
CA ALA A 29 11.65 14.36 -0.15
C ALA A 29 10.76 15.58 -0.41
N ALA A 30 10.85 16.20 -1.60
CA ALA A 30 10.00 17.33 -1.96
C ALA A 30 8.53 16.94 -2.12
N GLY A 31 8.27 15.77 -2.72
CA GLY A 31 6.93 15.21 -2.85
C GLY A 31 6.34 14.79 -1.51
N GLU A 32 7.16 14.27 -0.60
CA GLU A 32 6.72 13.94 0.76
C GLU A 32 6.33 15.20 1.55
N ARG A 33 7.10 16.29 1.43
CA ARG A 33 6.72 17.61 1.96
C ARG A 33 5.42 18.09 1.33
N ALA A 34 5.30 18.03 0.01
CA ALA A 34 4.07 18.43 -0.68
C ALA A 34 2.84 17.59 -0.26
N ALA A 35 3.02 16.31 0.10
CA ALA A 35 1.95 15.48 0.65
C ALA A 35 1.53 15.94 2.05
N ARG A 36 2.50 16.29 2.92
CA ARG A 36 2.24 16.90 4.23
C ARG A 36 1.52 18.24 4.10
N ASP A 37 1.99 19.12 3.23
CA ASP A 37 1.40 20.43 2.97
C ASP A 37 -0.03 20.31 2.41
N ALA A 38 -0.31 19.22 1.68
CA ALA A 38 -1.66 18.87 1.24
C ALA A 38 -2.52 18.23 2.34
N GLY A 39 -2.07 18.13 3.58
CA GLY A 39 -2.81 17.56 4.70
C GLY A 39 -2.99 16.04 4.61
N MET A 40 -2.15 15.34 3.86
CA MET A 40 -2.14 13.88 3.84
C MET A 40 -1.57 13.36 5.16
N GLN A 41 -2.24 12.39 5.76
CA GLN A 41 -1.83 11.77 7.01
C GLN A 41 -0.84 10.63 6.80
N TYR A 42 -0.81 10.04 5.61
CA TYR A 42 0.13 8.96 5.31
C TYR A 42 0.54 8.91 3.85
N THR A 43 1.65 8.23 3.60
CA THR A 43 2.03 7.78 2.27
C THR A 43 2.51 6.33 2.31
N THR A 44 2.58 5.70 1.13
CA THR A 44 3.17 4.37 1.00
C THR A 44 4.33 4.40 0.03
N ARG A 45 5.38 3.66 0.37
CA ARG A 45 6.46 3.26 -0.52
C ARG A 45 6.29 1.77 -0.83
N ILE A 46 7.06 1.26 -1.78
CA ILE A 46 6.99 -0.16 -2.12
C ILE A 46 7.37 -1.03 -0.92
N ASP A 47 8.25 -0.55 -0.05
CA ASP A 47 8.82 -1.28 1.09
C ASP A 47 8.32 -0.80 2.47
N SER A 48 7.48 0.24 2.53
CA SER A 48 6.99 0.76 3.81
C SER A 48 5.70 1.56 3.73
N VAL A 49 5.03 1.69 4.87
CA VAL A 49 3.99 2.71 5.12
C VAL A 49 4.62 3.80 5.99
N LEU A 50 4.40 5.06 5.64
CA LEU A 50 4.92 6.20 6.38
C LEU A 50 3.74 7.03 6.92
N ASP A 51 3.66 7.15 8.23
CA ASP A 51 2.80 8.12 8.88
C ASP A 51 3.42 9.51 8.74
N LEU A 52 2.77 10.39 7.98
CA LEU A 52 3.26 11.72 7.68
C LEU A 52 3.10 12.70 8.85
N VAL A 53 2.24 12.37 9.82
CA VAL A 53 1.97 13.19 11.02
C VAL A 53 3.03 12.93 12.08
N THR A 54 3.39 11.66 12.31
CA THR A 54 4.36 11.28 13.35
C THR A 54 5.78 11.07 12.82
N GLY A 55 5.94 10.88 11.50
CA GLY A 55 7.22 10.52 10.87
C GLY A 55 7.54 9.03 10.95
N GLU A 56 6.66 8.23 11.55
CA GLU A 56 6.87 6.82 11.84
C GLU A 56 6.75 5.96 10.60
N ARG A 57 7.71 5.03 10.45
CA ARG A 57 7.83 4.18 9.27
C ARG A 57 7.63 2.73 9.66
N GLU A 58 6.63 2.10 9.07
CA GLU A 58 6.43 0.66 9.18
C GLU A 58 7.06 -0.06 7.98
N PRO A 59 8.12 -0.87 8.19
CA PRO A 59 8.76 -1.64 7.14
C PRO A 59 7.89 -2.84 6.75
N THR A 60 7.12 -2.67 5.67
CA THR A 60 6.30 -3.72 5.08
C THR A 60 6.22 -3.53 3.56
N ARG A 61 6.74 -4.53 2.84
CA ARG A 61 6.77 -4.52 1.38
C ARG A 61 5.42 -4.93 0.81
N SER A 62 4.95 -4.18 -0.19
CA SER A 62 3.75 -4.56 -0.93
C SER A 62 4.06 -5.71 -1.88
N LEU A 63 3.20 -6.73 -1.86
CA LEU A 63 3.05 -7.65 -2.96
C LEU A 63 2.41 -6.89 -4.13
N VAL A 64 3.01 -6.98 -5.31
CA VAL A 64 2.61 -6.27 -6.53
C VAL A 64 3.15 -7.00 -7.75
N TYR A 65 2.44 -6.95 -8.87
CA TYR A 65 2.79 -7.66 -10.09
C TYR A 65 3.14 -6.71 -11.24
N SER A 66 3.97 -7.19 -12.15
CA SER A 66 4.14 -6.60 -13.47
C SER A 66 3.53 -7.52 -14.53
N THR A 67 2.51 -7.05 -15.23
CA THR A 67 1.68 -7.82 -16.16
C THR A 67 2.01 -7.57 -17.63
N HIS A 68 2.90 -6.63 -17.94
CA HIS A 68 3.14 -6.13 -19.31
C HIS A 68 3.84 -7.12 -20.27
N SER A 69 4.43 -8.22 -19.78
CA SER A 69 5.02 -9.26 -20.63
C SER A 69 5.01 -10.63 -19.96
N GLY A 70 5.07 -11.71 -20.76
CA GLY A 70 5.07 -13.08 -20.25
C GLY A 70 6.17 -13.37 -19.24
N TRP A 71 7.41 -12.99 -19.54
CA TRP A 71 8.54 -13.21 -18.62
C TRP A 71 8.40 -12.41 -17.32
N ARG A 72 7.90 -11.17 -17.39
CA ARG A 72 7.65 -10.34 -16.19
C ARG A 72 6.60 -10.95 -15.29
N ARG A 73 5.56 -11.59 -15.86
CA ARG A 73 4.54 -12.32 -15.09
C ARG A 73 5.17 -13.49 -14.34
N THR A 74 5.97 -14.31 -15.02
CA THR A 74 6.65 -15.46 -14.40
C THR A 74 7.57 -15.03 -13.27
N VAL A 75 8.40 -14.00 -13.49
CA VAL A 75 9.28 -13.45 -12.45
C VAL A 75 8.46 -12.89 -11.29
N SER A 76 7.37 -12.16 -11.58
CA SER A 76 6.50 -11.59 -10.54
C SER A 76 5.85 -12.68 -9.67
N LEU A 77 5.42 -13.80 -10.26
CA LEU A 77 4.83 -14.93 -9.52
C LEU A 77 5.82 -15.56 -8.54
N GLY A 78 7.04 -15.83 -8.99
CA GLY A 78 8.10 -16.37 -8.13
C GLY A 78 8.53 -15.40 -7.03
N TRP A 79 8.71 -14.13 -7.40
CA TRP A 79 9.11 -13.09 -6.47
C TRP A 79 8.06 -12.84 -5.38
N ASN A 80 6.78 -12.73 -5.74
CA ASN A 80 5.72 -12.54 -4.76
C ASN A 80 5.51 -13.79 -3.89
N ALA A 81 5.70 -15.01 -4.41
CA ALA A 81 5.70 -16.22 -3.59
C ALA A 81 6.79 -16.19 -2.51
N ALA A 82 8.00 -15.75 -2.84
CA ALA A 82 9.09 -15.60 -1.89
C ALA A 82 8.80 -14.47 -0.87
N LEU A 83 8.43 -13.27 -1.35
CA LEU A 83 8.11 -12.13 -0.48
C LEU A 83 6.97 -12.44 0.50
N SER A 84 5.95 -13.17 0.06
CA SER A 84 4.79 -13.48 0.89
C SER A 84 5.15 -14.23 2.17
N ARG A 85 6.19 -15.09 2.14
CA ARG A 85 6.71 -15.79 3.32
C ARG A 85 7.33 -14.82 4.33
N SER A 86 8.06 -13.82 3.84
CA SER A 86 8.63 -12.78 4.72
C SER A 86 7.56 -11.91 5.39
N LEU A 87 6.39 -11.78 4.77
CA LEU A 87 5.26 -11.04 5.32
C LEU A 87 4.48 -11.81 6.39
N GLU A 88 4.64 -13.14 6.49
CA GLU A 88 3.96 -13.94 7.51
C GLU A 88 4.41 -13.55 8.93
N MET A 89 5.64 -13.05 9.07
CA MET A 89 6.20 -12.57 10.34
C MET A 89 5.97 -11.06 10.59
N ARG A 90 5.38 -10.34 9.63
CA ARG A 90 5.09 -8.91 9.74
C ARG A 90 3.68 -8.69 10.28
N GLU A 91 3.52 -7.63 11.08
CA GLU A 91 2.21 -7.21 11.58
C GLU A 91 1.27 -6.84 10.43
N LEU A 92 1.79 -6.09 9.44
CA LEU A 92 1.05 -5.66 8.27
C LEU A 92 1.55 -6.38 7.01
N ALA A 93 0.65 -7.10 6.33
CA ALA A 93 0.86 -7.61 4.98
C ALA A 93 0.08 -6.73 3.98
N ARG A 94 0.72 -6.37 2.86
CA ARG A 94 0.15 -5.46 1.86
C ARG A 94 0.09 -6.13 0.50
N LEU A 95 -1.05 -6.00 -0.16
CA LEU A 95 -1.28 -6.47 -1.54
C LEU A 95 -1.83 -5.30 -2.36
N SER A 96 -1.08 -4.88 -3.37
CA SER A 96 -1.47 -3.81 -4.30
C SER A 96 -1.94 -4.43 -5.61
N ILE A 97 -3.23 -4.29 -5.90
CA ILE A 97 -3.91 -4.91 -7.03
C ILE A 97 -4.24 -3.82 -8.06
N HIS A 98 -3.97 -4.08 -9.33
CA HIS A 98 -4.26 -3.19 -10.45
C HIS A 98 -5.31 -3.83 -11.39
N PRO A 99 -6.08 -3.03 -12.17
CA PRO A 99 -7.04 -3.56 -13.13
C PRO A 99 -6.44 -4.57 -14.14
N SER A 100 -5.19 -4.39 -14.56
CA SER A 100 -4.52 -5.33 -15.46
C SER A 100 -4.22 -6.69 -14.85
N ASP A 101 -4.24 -6.81 -13.51
CA ASP A 101 -3.94 -8.09 -12.83
C ASP A 101 -5.07 -9.11 -13.08
N PHE A 102 -6.31 -8.63 -13.26
CA PHE A 102 -7.48 -9.45 -13.59
C PHE A 102 -7.37 -10.11 -14.96
N GLU A 103 -6.62 -9.50 -15.88
CA GLU A 103 -6.40 -10.00 -17.24
C GLU A 103 -5.34 -11.11 -17.30
N ALA A 104 -4.65 -11.39 -16.19
CA ALA A 104 -3.60 -12.41 -16.09
C ALA A 104 -4.01 -13.53 -15.13
N PRO A 105 -4.63 -14.63 -15.62
CA PRO A 105 -5.28 -15.65 -14.77
C PRO A 105 -4.40 -16.19 -13.64
N LYS A 106 -3.15 -16.57 -13.93
CA LYS A 106 -2.22 -17.10 -12.92
C LYS A 106 -1.85 -16.09 -11.83
N ILE A 107 -1.79 -14.80 -12.18
CA ILE A 107 -1.53 -13.72 -11.23
C ILE A 107 -2.76 -13.53 -10.33
N TRP A 108 -3.95 -13.51 -10.95
CA TRP A 108 -5.19 -13.40 -10.21
C TRP A 108 -5.42 -14.57 -9.24
N GLU A 109 -5.13 -15.80 -9.69
CA GLU A 109 -5.14 -16.99 -8.83
C GLU A 109 -4.21 -16.83 -7.62
N GLN A 110 -2.96 -16.38 -7.83
CA GLN A 110 -2.01 -16.18 -6.73
C GLN A 110 -2.45 -15.05 -5.77
N ILE A 111 -3.05 -13.97 -6.29
CA ILE A 111 -3.65 -12.90 -5.48
C ILE A 111 -4.73 -13.46 -4.56
N LEU A 112 -5.67 -14.24 -5.10
CA LEU A 112 -6.75 -14.85 -4.32
C LEU A 112 -6.22 -15.82 -3.26
N GLN A 113 -5.22 -16.64 -3.61
CA GLN A 113 -4.55 -17.53 -2.67
C GLN A 113 -3.91 -16.76 -1.50
N PHE A 114 -3.25 -15.63 -1.78
CA PHE A 114 -2.69 -14.79 -0.72
C PHE A 114 -3.76 -14.16 0.17
N ILE A 115 -4.85 -13.65 -0.41
CA ILE A 115 -5.97 -13.08 0.35
C ILE A 115 -6.55 -14.15 1.30
N GLN A 116 -6.89 -15.32 0.78
CA GLN A 116 -7.44 -16.42 1.58
C GLN A 116 -6.47 -16.86 2.68
N ARG A 117 -5.18 -16.97 2.37
CA ARG A 117 -4.16 -17.37 3.35
C ARG A 117 -3.99 -16.32 4.45
N PHE A 118 -3.88 -15.04 4.11
CA PHE A 118 -3.70 -13.99 5.10
C PHE A 118 -4.95 -13.81 5.97
N ALA A 119 -6.14 -13.93 5.41
CA ALA A 119 -7.40 -13.83 6.15
C ALA A 119 -7.55 -14.88 7.27
N ARG A 120 -6.82 -16.00 7.23
CA ARG A 120 -6.84 -17.02 8.31
C ARG A 120 -6.20 -16.55 9.62
N THR A 121 -5.30 -15.57 9.55
CA THR A 121 -4.49 -15.13 10.69
C THR A 121 -4.52 -13.62 10.91
N ARG A 122 -5.20 -12.87 10.02
CA ARG A 122 -5.19 -11.41 10.00
C ARG A 122 -6.56 -10.87 9.64
N ASN A 123 -6.87 -9.70 10.16
CA ASN A 123 -8.06 -8.94 9.80
C ASN A 123 -7.76 -8.01 8.63
N ALA A 124 -8.65 -7.99 7.63
CA ALA A 124 -8.60 -6.99 6.57
C ALA A 124 -8.80 -5.58 7.17
N THR A 125 -8.04 -4.60 6.68
CA THR A 125 -8.07 -3.24 7.19
C THR A 125 -7.72 -2.24 6.08
N THR A 126 -8.05 -0.96 6.30
CA THR A 126 -7.59 0.13 5.45
C THR A 126 -6.32 0.74 6.01
N TYR A 127 -5.50 1.40 5.18
CA TYR A 127 -4.36 2.17 5.70
C TYR A 127 -4.78 3.26 6.70
N ARG A 128 -5.98 3.84 6.54
CA ARG A 128 -6.55 4.81 7.48
C ARG A 128 -6.67 4.19 8.86
N ASP A 129 -7.34 3.05 8.96
CA ASP A 129 -7.67 2.43 10.24
C ASP A 129 -6.43 1.83 10.89
N TRP A 130 -5.55 1.23 10.08
CA TRP A 130 -4.29 0.67 10.55
C TRP A 130 -3.40 1.76 11.18
N ILE A 131 -3.18 2.89 10.50
CA ILE A 131 -2.39 4.00 11.06
C ILE A 131 -3.07 4.61 12.28
N GLY A 132 -4.40 4.75 12.25
CA GLY A 132 -5.16 5.19 13.42
C GLY A 132 -4.91 4.30 14.64
N ARG A 133 -4.95 2.98 14.46
CA ARG A 133 -4.65 1.99 15.50
C ARG A 133 -3.21 2.09 15.99
N GLN A 134 -2.21 2.21 15.09
CA GLN A 134 -0.80 2.34 15.49
C GLN A 134 -0.57 3.57 16.37
N ARG A 135 -1.18 4.71 16.03
CA ARG A 135 -1.09 5.93 16.83
C ARG A 135 -1.69 5.75 18.22
N THR A 136 -2.82 5.06 18.33
CA THR A 136 -3.46 4.79 19.62
C THR A 136 -2.63 3.83 20.47
N ASN A 137 -2.17 2.71 19.90
CA ASN A 137 -1.37 1.72 20.61
C ASN A 137 -0.09 2.35 21.18
N ARG A 138 0.58 3.21 20.41
CA ARG A 138 1.79 3.88 20.86
C ARG A 138 1.55 4.90 21.98
N LYS A 139 0.42 5.62 21.97
CA LYS A 139 0.08 6.53 23.07
C LYS A 139 -0.17 5.80 24.40
N ALA A 140 -0.48 4.50 24.33
CA ALA A 140 -0.75 3.67 25.50
C ALA A 140 0.49 2.90 26.01
N ALA A 141 1.59 2.92 25.25
CA ALA A 141 2.88 2.32 25.61
C ALA A 141 3.79 3.35 26.27
#